data_AF-A0A3D3PHN6-F1
#
_entry.id   AF-A0A3D3PHN6-F1
#
_cell.length_a   1.000
_cell.length_b   1.000
_cell.length_c   1.000
_cell.angle_alpha   90.00
_cell.angle_beta   90.00
_cell.angle_gamma   90.00
#
_symmetry.space_group_name_H-M   'P 1'
#
loop_
_entity.id
_entity.type
_entity.pdbx_description
1 polymer ?
#
loop_
_entity_poly.entity_id
_entity_poly.type
_entity_poly.pdbx_seq_one_letter_code
_entity_poly.pdbx_strand_id
1 'polypeptide(L)' 'MADAYTARGIGKYMLNDYKGAIQDYTIAIKLNPKDRMAYNKRGISKIRIGDKNGGCLDLSKAGELGDASAYDMIRKYCN' A
#
# COMPACT_ATOMS: atom_id res chain seq x y z
N MET A 1 17.09 -1.38 -2.36
CA MET A 1 16.57 -2.49 -1.53
C MET A 1 15.07 -2.36 -1.27
N ALA A 2 14.57 -1.21 -0.80
CA ALA A 2 13.13 -0.97 -0.64
C ALA A 2 12.34 -1.24 -1.95
N ASP A 3 12.82 -0.70 -3.07
CA ASP A 3 12.16 -0.85 -4.39
C ASP A 3 12.01 -2.31 -4.84
N ALA A 4 12.94 -3.18 -4.48
CA ALA A 4 12.86 -4.61 -4.80
C ALA A 4 11.72 -5.30 -4.02
N TYR A 5 11.52 -4.93 -2.76
CA TYR A 5 10.38 -5.40 -1.97
C TYR A 5 9.07 -4.82 -2.51
N THR A 6 9.03 -3.54 -2.90
CA THR A 6 7.86 -2.94 -3.54
C THR A 6 7.51 -3.66 -4.84
N ALA A 7 8.48 -3.93 -5.71
CA ALA A 7 8.28 -4.67 -6.95
C ALA A 7 7.79 -6.11 -6.71
N ARG A 8 8.37 -6.82 -5.75
CA ARG A 8 7.93 -8.18 -5.39
C ARG A 8 6.50 -8.18 -4.82
N GLY A 9 6.17 -7.19 -3.98
CA GLY A 9 4.83 -7.00 -3.46
C GLY A 9 3.79 -6.76 -4.58
N ILE A 10 4.17 -6.02 -5.63
CA ILE A 10 3.31 -5.80 -6.80
C ILE A 10 3.06 -7.12 -7.53
N GLY A 11 4.10 -7.93 -7.74
CA GLY A 11 3.96 -9.26 -8.34
C GLY A 11 2.99 -10.16 -7.55
N LYS A 12 3.15 -10.21 -6.21
CA LYS A 12 2.24 -10.97 -5.34
C LYS A 12 0.81 -10.44 -5.38
N TYR A 13 0.63 -9.12 -5.40
CA TYR A 13 -0.69 -8.50 -5.56
C TYR A 13 -1.36 -8.94 -6.85
N MET A 14 -0.63 -8.98 -7.98
CA MET A 14 -1.15 -9.45 -9.26
C MET A 14 -1.54 -10.93 -9.25
N LEU A 15 -0.90 -11.72 -8.38
CA LEU A 15 -1.24 -13.13 -8.13
C LEU A 15 -2.36 -13.30 -7.09
N ASN A 16 -3.02 -12.22 -6.66
CA ASN A 16 -4.00 -12.18 -5.57
C ASN A 16 -3.46 -12.62 -4.20
N ASP A 17 -2.14 -12.75 -4.03
CA ASP A 17 -1.50 -12.95 -2.72
C ASP A 17 -1.37 -11.61 -2.00
N TYR A 18 -2.52 -11.11 -1.53
CA TYR A 18 -2.59 -9.82 -0.84
C TYR A 18 -1.84 -9.83 0.50
N LYS A 19 -1.83 -10.96 1.22
CA LYS A 19 -1.11 -11.07 2.50
C LYS A 19 0.39 -11.03 2.29
N GLY A 20 0.92 -11.77 1.33
CA GLY A 20 2.33 -11.74 0.97
C GLY A 20 2.75 -10.39 0.39
N ALA A 21 1.88 -9.73 -0.38
CA ALA A 21 2.12 -8.36 -0.85
C ALA A 21 2.23 -7.37 0.32
N ILE A 22 1.34 -7.43 1.31
CA ILE A 22 1.38 -6.58 2.51
C ILE A 22 2.69 -6.75 3.29
N GLN A 23 3.18 -7.98 3.42
CA GLN A 23 4.45 -8.25 4.07
C GLN A 23 5.61 -7.57 3.34
N ASP A 24 5.65 -7.68 2.02
CA ASP A 24 6.70 -7.06 1.20
C ASP A 24 6.65 -5.54 1.25
N TYR A 25 5.47 -4.93 1.11
CA TYR A 25 5.34 -3.49 1.25
C TYR A 25 5.71 -3.01 2.66
N THR A 26 5.44 -3.81 3.69
CA THR A 26 5.84 -3.47 5.06
C THR A 26 7.35 -3.46 5.23
N ILE A 27 8.07 -4.38 4.59
CA ILE A 27 9.53 -4.35 4.56
C ILE A 27 10.03 -3.13 3.75
N ALA A 28 9.44 -2.85 2.60
CA ALA A 28 9.78 -1.67 1.80
C ALA A 28 9.63 -0.36 2.60
N ILE A 29 8.53 -0.22 3.35
CA ILE A 29 8.26 0.93 4.23
C ILE A 29 9.27 1.03 5.38
N LYS A 30 9.67 -0.10 5.97
CA LYS A 30 10.71 -0.11 7.02
C LYS A 30 12.06 0.37 6.47
N LEU A 31 12.40 -0.02 5.24
CA LEU A 31 13.64 0.37 4.57
C LEU A 31 13.60 1.82 4.06
N ASN A 32 12.44 2.27 3.57
CA ASN A 32 12.20 3.63 3.12
C ASN A 32 10.85 4.14 3.62
N PRO A 33 10.82 4.82 4.78
CA PRO A 33 9.57 5.37 5.34
C PRO A 33 8.92 6.48 4.50
N LYS A 34 9.56 6.94 3.42
CA LYS A 34 9.03 7.93 2.47
C LYS A 34 8.57 7.32 1.15
N ASP A 35 8.55 5.98 1.04
CA ASP A 35 8.05 5.31 -0.16
C ASP A 35 6.51 5.38 -0.23
N ARG A 36 6.02 6.47 -0.83
CA ARG A 36 4.58 6.69 -1.07
C ARG A 36 3.91 5.55 -1.85
N MET A 37 4.64 4.92 -2.79
CA MET A 37 4.09 3.82 -3.58
C MET A 37 3.86 2.59 -2.70
N ALA A 38 4.82 2.24 -1.82
CA ALA A 38 4.64 1.12 -0.91
C ALA A 38 3.45 1.32 0.04
N TYR A 39 3.24 2.54 0.57
CA TYR A 39 2.04 2.86 1.35
C TYR A 39 0.76 2.70 0.52
N ASN A 40 0.70 3.28 -0.69
CA ASN A 40 -0.47 3.18 -1.57
C ASN A 40 -0.84 1.71 -1.85
N LYS A 41 0.15 0.91 -2.27
CA LYS A 41 -0.07 -0.49 -2.62
C LYS A 41 -0.42 -1.35 -1.42
N ARG A 42 0.18 -1.10 -0.25
CA ARG A 42 -0.20 -1.77 1.00
C ARG A 42 -1.63 -1.43 1.39
N GLY A 43 -2.02 -0.16 1.23
CA GLY A 43 -3.37 0.31 1.53
C GLY A 43 -4.43 -0.42 0.71
N ILE A 44 -4.24 -0.49 -0.61
CA ILE A 44 -5.12 -1.24 -1.51
C ILE A 44 -5.16 -2.72 -1.14
N SER A 45 -4.01 -3.33 -0.84
CA SER A 45 -3.93 -4.74 -0.48
C SER A 45 -4.68 -5.06 0.82
N LYS A 46 -4.61 -4.16 1.83
CA LYS A 46 -5.37 -4.27 3.07
C LYS A 46 -6.88 -4.18 2.85
N ILE A 47 -7.32 -3.23 2.01
CA ILE A 47 -8.73 -3.12 1.62
C ILE A 47 -9.22 -4.42 0.95
N ARG A 48 -8.40 -5.04 0.08
CA ARG A 48 -8.73 -6.31 -0.59
C ARG A 48 -8.95 -7.48 0.35
N ILE A 49 -8.31 -7.48 1.53
CA ILE A 49 -8.50 -8.52 2.55
C ILE A 49 -9.51 -8.11 3.64
N GLY A 50 -10.24 -7.01 3.46
CA GLY A 50 -11.26 -6.52 4.39
C GLY A 50 -10.75 -5.58 5.48
N ASP A 51 -9.45 -5.32 5.58
CA ASP A 51 -8.88 -4.31 6.48
C ASP A 51 -8.99 -2.91 5.86
N LYS A 52 -10.22 -2.41 5.81
CA LYS A 52 -10.53 -1.11 5.24
C LYS A 52 -9.88 0.01 6.05
N ASN A 53 -9.96 -0.02 7.38
CA ASN A 53 -9.38 1.01 8.25
C ASN A 53 -7.86 1.10 8.10
N GLY A 54 -7.16 -0.03 8.20
CA GLY A 54 -5.71 -0.06 8.01
C GLY A 54 -5.29 0.33 6.60
N GLY A 55 -6.13 0.04 5.60
CA GLY A 55 -5.90 0.46 4.23
C GLY A 55 -6.06 1.96 4.01
N CYS A 56 -7.10 2.57 4.59
CA CYS A 56 -7.35 4.01 4.55
C CYS A 56 -6.23 4.82 5.22
N LEU A 57 -5.69 4.34 6.34
CA LEU A 57 -4.54 4.95 7.00
C LEU A 57 -3.30 4.96 6.10
N ASP A 58 -3.02 3.83 5.44
CA ASP A 58 -1.90 3.74 4.50
C ASP A 58 -2.09 4.66 3.28
N LEU A 59 -3.30 4.73 2.73
CA LEU A 59 -3.62 5.66 1.65
C LEU A 59 -3.46 7.13 2.10
N SER A 60 -3.93 7.49 3.28
CA SER A 60 -3.72 8.84 3.82
C SER A 60 -2.25 9.17 3.91
N LYS A 61 -1.43 8.21 4.37
CA LYS A 61 0.01 8.42 4.46
C LYS A 61 0.67 8.59 3.08
N ALA A 62 0.22 7.84 2.08
CA ALA A 62 0.69 8.01 0.71
C ALA A 62 0.35 9.42 0.18
N GLY A 63 -0.86 9.93 0.46
CA GLY A 63 -1.29 11.29 0.10
C GLY A 63 -0.44 12.38 0.74
N GLU A 64 -0.13 12.27 2.04
CA GLU A 64 0.80 13.17 2.75
C GLU A 64 2.19 13.19 2.14
N LEU A 65 2.65 12.05 1.60
CA LEU A 65 3.94 11.92 0.91
C LEU A 65 3.87 12.34 -0.57
N GLY A 66 2.76 12.90 -1.03
CA GLY A 66 2.59 13.46 -2.36
C GLY A 66 2.05 12.50 -3.41
N ASP A 67 1.39 11.40 -3.02
CA ASP A 67 0.62 10.57 -3.94
C ASP A 67 -0.81 11.10 -4.10
N ALA A 68 -1.04 11.90 -5.14
CA ALA A 68 -2.35 12.48 -5.42
C ALA A 68 -3.44 11.42 -5.66
N SER A 69 -3.08 10.24 -6.19
CA SER A 69 -4.05 9.16 -6.46
C SER A 69 -4.63 8.57 -5.18
N ALA A 70 -3.96 8.75 -4.04
CA ALA A 70 -4.42 8.23 -2.77
C ALA A 70 -5.73 8.88 -2.31
N TYR A 71 -5.96 10.15 -2.61
CA TYR A 71 -7.21 10.85 -2.25
C TYR A 71 -8.42 10.27 -2.99
N ASP A 72 -8.26 9.91 -4.25
CA ASP A 72 -9.32 9.26 -5.03
C ASP A 72 -9.63 7.86 -4.48
N MET A 73 -8.60 7.12 -4.09
CA MET A 73 -8.76 5.82 -3.44
C MET A 73 -9.48 5.95 -2.09
N ILE A 74 -9.14 6.95 -1.28
CA ILE A 74 -9.80 7.22 0.00
C ILE A 74 -11.28 7.50 -0.22
N ARG A 75 -11.63 8.40 -1.14
CA ARG A 75 -13.04 8.70 -1.47
C ARG A 75 -13.81 7.47 -1.95
N LYS A 76 -13.15 6.54 -2.63
CA LYS A 76 -13.78 5.32 -3.16
C LYS A 76 -13.99 4.26 -2.08
N TYR A 77 -13.03 4.07 -1.19
CA TYR A 77 -13.00 2.91 -0.31
C TYR A 77 -13.24 3.23 1.17
N CYS A 78 -13.13 4.48 1.62
CA CYS A 78 -13.08 4.85 3.04
C CYS A 78 -14.38 5.45 3.61
N ASN A 79 -15.48 5.47 2.84
CA ASN A 79 -16.79 5.99 3.28
C ASN A 79 -17.63 4.98 4.06
#